data_AF-A0A176Y7H6-F1
#
_entry.id   AF-A0A176Y7H6-F1
#
_cell.length_a   1.000
_cell.length_b   1.000
_cell.length_c   1.000
_cell.angle_alpha   90.00
_cell.angle_beta   90.00
_cell.angle_gamma   90.00
#
_symmetry.space_group_name_H-M   'P 1'
#
loop_
_entity.id
_entity.type
_entity.pdbx_description
1 polymer ?
#
loop_
_entity_poly.entity_id
_entity_poly.type
_entity_poly.pdbx_seq_one_letter_code
_entity_poly.pdbx_strand_id
1 'polypeptide(L)' 'MFDVYRNDKRDLLVLSKGSAIPVLCSSNKWRKSKKRVFRVSDEIRSAVQRQGYYVRSLRATKKGMI' A
#
# COMPACT_ATOMS: atom_id res chain seq x y z
N MET A 1 -9.45 3.87 9.16
CA MET A 1 -8.50 4.88 8.61
C MET A 1 -7.26 4.15 8.13
N PHE A 2 -6.59 4.69 7.13
CA PHE A 2 -5.46 4.04 6.48
C PHE A 2 -4.24 4.95 6.43
N ASP A 3 -3.09 4.36 6.67
CA ASP A 3 -1.80 4.98 6.40
C ASP A 3 -1.32 4.53 5.03
N VAL A 4 -1.11 5.50 4.14
CA VAL A 4 -0.68 5.24 2.76
C VAL A 4 0.78 5.64 2.62
N TYR A 5 1.58 4.77 2.05
CA TYR A 5 2.99 4.94 1.81
C TYR A 5 3.29 4.82 0.32
N ARG A 6 4.30 5.56 -0.13
CA ARG A 6 4.85 5.46 -1.48
C ARG A 6 6.36 5.31 -1.39
N ASN A 7 6.94 4.58 -2.33
CA ASN A 7 8.40 4.49 -2.48
C ASN A 7 8.86 5.20 -3.76
N ASP A 8 10.18 5.31 -3.93
CA ASP A 8 10.78 5.94 -5.11
C ASP A 8 10.50 5.15 -6.41
N LYS A 9 10.17 3.86 -6.29
CA LYS A 9 9.77 2.96 -7.40
C LYS A 9 8.31 3.14 -7.82
N ARG A 10 7.60 4.12 -7.24
CA ARG A 10 6.16 4.39 -7.43
C ARG A 10 5.24 3.29 -6.90
N ASP A 11 5.74 2.35 -6.10
CA ASP A 11 4.88 1.37 -5.46
C ASP A 11 4.04 2.02 -4.36
N LEU A 12 2.87 1.46 -4.13
CA LEU A 12 1.91 1.86 -3.11
C LEU A 12 1.87 0.80 -2.02
N LEU A 13 1.95 1.22 -0.76
CA LEU A 13 1.68 0.39 0.41
C LEU A 13 0.57 1.04 1.23
N VAL A 14 -0.43 0.27 1.63
CA VAL A 14 -1.54 0.73 2.46
C VAL A 14 -1.61 -0.15 3.70
N LEU A 15 -1.68 0.49 4.86
CA LEU A 15 -1.79 -0.14 6.16
C LEU A 15 -3.00 0.39 6.92
N SER A 16 -3.46 -0.36 7.90
CA SER A 16 -4.30 0.20 8.97
C SER A 16 -3.54 1.33 9.67
N LYS A 17 -4.27 2.38 10.08
CA LYS A 17 -3.66 3.52 10.75
C LYS A 17 -2.88 3.07 11.99
N GLY A 18 -1.62 3.49 12.09
CA GLY A 18 -0.75 3.20 13.24
C GLY A 18 -0.10 1.82 13.21
N SER A 19 -0.37 0.98 12.20
CA SER A 19 0.31 -0.31 12.05
C SER A 19 1.76 -0.13 11.59
N ALA A 20 2.62 -1.03 12.05
CA ALA A 20 4.01 -1.09 11.60
C ALA A 20 4.09 -1.56 10.14
N ILE A 21 5.16 -1.15 9.44
CA ILE A 21 5.45 -1.66 8.11
C ILE A 21 5.90 -3.12 8.24
N PRO A 22 5.24 -4.08 7.54
CA PRO A 22 5.63 -5.48 7.59
C PRO A 22 7.08 -5.69 7.13
N VAL A 23 7.77 -6.67 7.73
CA VAL A 23 9.18 -7.00 7.40
C VAL A 23 9.38 -7.31 5.91
N LEU A 24 8.39 -7.97 5.31
CA LEU A 24 8.35 -8.29 3.88
C LEU A 24 8.40 -7.04 2.98
N CYS A 25 7.92 -5.90 3.49
CA CYS A 25 7.93 -4.63 2.78
C CYS A 25 9.18 -3.79 3.10
N SER A 26 10.00 -4.15 4.09
CA SER A 26 11.11 -3.33 4.59
C SER A 26 12.24 -3.09 3.59
N SER A 27 12.34 -3.89 2.53
CA SER A 27 13.35 -3.72 1.47
C SER A 27 13.22 -2.37 0.73
N ASN A 28 12.02 -1.79 0.69
CA ASN A 28 11.80 -0.50 0.05
C ASN A 28 11.82 0.65 1.09
N LYS A 29 12.42 1.79 0.71
CA LYS A 29 12.31 3.03 1.47
C LYS A 29 10.91 3.62 1.30
N TRP A 30 10.02 3.35 2.25
CA TRP A 30 8.65 3.86 2.24
C TRP A 30 8.57 5.28 2.82
N ARG A 31 7.82 6.15 2.15
CA ARG A 31 7.48 7.49 2.62
C ARG A 31 5.99 7.57 2.87
N LYS A 32 5.61 7.87 4.11
CA LYS A 32 4.20 8.04 4.48
C LYS A 32 3.62 9.29 3.82
N SER A 33 2.47 9.14 3.20
CA SER A 33 1.66 10.26 2.71
C SER A 33 1.15 11.07 3.89
N LYS A 34 1.27 12.39 3.82
CA LYS A 34 0.69 13.31 4.81
C LYS A 34 -0.84 13.38 4.72
N LYS A 35 -1.44 12.85 3.64
CA LYS A 35 -2.89 12.88 3.44
C LYS A 35 -3.59 11.90 4.38
N ARG A 36 -4.65 12.37 5.02
CA ARG A 36 -5.53 11.55 5.87
C ARG A 36 -6.47 10.74 4.98
N VAL A 37 -6.31 9.41 4.94
CA VAL A 37 -7.12 8.53 4.09
C VAL A 37 -8.16 7.78 4.94
N PHE A 38 -9.42 8.14 4.76
CA PHE A 38 -10.54 7.52 5.48
C PHE A 38 -11.13 6.31 4.76
N ARG A 39 -11.26 6.40 3.43
CA ARG A 39 -11.82 5.34 2.58
C ARG A 39 -10.77 4.87 1.57
N VAL A 40 -10.80 3.58 1.33
CA VAL A 40 -10.08 2.87 0.28
C VAL A 40 -11.07 1.93 -0.39
N SER A 41 -10.74 1.49 -1.60
CA SER A 41 -11.51 0.47 -2.33
C SER A 41 -11.66 -0.81 -1.52
N ASP A 42 -12.72 -1.57 -1.77
CA ASP A 42 -13.00 -2.79 -1.00
C ASP A 42 -11.93 -3.87 -1.17
N GLU A 43 -11.25 -3.92 -2.32
CA GLU A 43 -10.06 -4.75 -2.54
C GLU A 43 -8.97 -4.45 -1.48
N ILE A 44 -8.59 -3.17 -1.37
CA ILE A 44 -7.57 -2.71 -0.43
C ILE A 44 -8.03 -2.97 1.01
N ARG A 45 -9.30 -2.66 1.32
CA ARG A 45 -9.85 -2.89 2.67
C ARG A 45 -9.79 -4.37 3.05
N SER A 46 -10.21 -5.25 2.15
CA SER A 46 -10.25 -6.69 2.39
C SER A 46 -8.83 -7.25 2.55
N ALA A 47 -7.88 -6.82 1.72
CA ALA A 47 -6.48 -7.21 1.84
C ALA A 47 -5.87 -6.75 3.17
N VAL A 48 -6.07 -5.49 3.55
CA VAL A 48 -5.60 -4.96 4.84
C VAL A 48 -6.24 -5.68 6.02
N GLN A 49 -7.53 -6.02 5.95
CA GLN A 49 -8.21 -6.79 7.01
C GLN A 49 -7.69 -8.22 7.13
N ARG A 50 -7.37 -8.87 6.01
CA ARG A 50 -6.94 -10.28 5.98
C ARG A 50 -5.45 -10.46 6.26
N GLN A 51 -4.62 -9.59 5.71
CA GLN A 51 -3.15 -9.72 5.71
C GLN A 51 -2.46 -8.64 6.56
N GLY A 52 -3.18 -7.61 7.00
CA GLY A 52 -2.62 -6.46 7.71
C GLY A 52 -2.07 -5.36 6.81
N TYR A 53 -1.94 -5.62 5.50
CA TYR A 53 -1.39 -4.66 4.52
C TYR A 53 -1.89 -4.90 3.10
N TYR A 54 -1.71 -3.91 2.23
CA TYR A 54 -1.88 -4.03 0.79
C TYR A 54 -0.68 -3.39 0.08
N VAL A 55 -0.08 -4.08 -0.88
CA VAL A 55 1.03 -3.55 -1.70
C VAL A 55 0.69 -3.69 -3.18
N ARG A 56 0.97 -2.64 -3.94
CA ARG A 56 0.79 -2.62 -5.40
C ARG A 56 1.96 -1.92 -6.07
N SER A 57 2.58 -2.56 -7.07
CA SER A 57 3.53 -1.87 -7.92
C SER A 57 2.80 -1.07 -8.98
N LEU A 58 3.17 0.22 -9.13
CA LEU A 58 2.69 1.08 -10.22
C LEU A 58 3.73 1.21 -11.34
N ARG A 59 4.73 0.32 -11.37
CA ARG A 59 5.52 0.14 -12.59
C ARG A 59 4.53 -0.18 -13.71
N ALA A 60 4.64 0.57 -14.82
CA ALA A 60 3.73 0.46 -15.95
C ALA A 60 3.41 -1.02 -16.18
N THR A 61 2.13 -1.35 -16.10
CA THR A 61 1.57 -2.62 -16.56
C THR A 61 1.92 -2.79 -18.04
N LYS A 62 3.13 -3.25 -18.34
CA LYS A 62 3.44 -4.07 -19.51
C LYS A 62 3.28 -5.53 -19.08
N LYS A 63 2.08 -5.90 -18.66
CA LYS A 63 1.64 -7.30 -18.66
C LYS A 63 0.12 -7.37 -18.54
N GLY A 64 -0.53 -7.67 -19.67
CA GLY A 64 -1.91 -8.15 -19.71
C GLY A 64 -3.00 -7.07 -19.73
N MET A 65 -3.05 -6.26 -20.79
CA MET A 65 -4.35 -6.06 -21.44
C MET A 65 -4.58 -7.33 -22.27
N ILE A 66 -5.54 -8.14 -21.85
CA ILE A 66 -6.29 -9.08 -22.68
C ILE A 66 -7.70 -8.55 -22.76
#